data_AF-A0A2Z5EHI2-F1
#
_entry.id   AF-A0A2Z5EHI2-F1
#
_cell.length_a   1.000
_cell.length_b   1.000
_cell.length_c   1.000
_cell.angle_alpha   90.00
_cell.angle_beta   90.00
_cell.angle_gamma   90.00
#
_symmetry.space_group_name_H-M   'P 1'
#
loop_
_entity.id
_entity.type
_entity.pdbx_description
1 polymer ?
#
loop_
_entity_poly.entity_id
_entity_poly.type
_entity_poly.pdbx_seq_one_letter_code
_entity_poly.pdbx_strand_id
1 'polypeptide(L)'
;MVDLIPPRYAVGDGDFDPELGRRPIISLDGAVLDQVVAYDIEAGVVAKHGVDVHGEVVVDREREEIVKVDMHGTATVTLKP
;
A
#
# COMPACT_ATOMS: atom_id res chain seq x y z
N MET A 1 20.44 13.64 -2.89
CA MET A 1 19.54 12.73 -3.64
C MET A 1 18.17 12.96 -3.03
N VAL A 2 17.26 13.62 -3.76
CA VAL A 2 15.92 13.87 -3.22
C VAL A 2 15.19 12.55 -3.32
N ASP A 3 15.09 11.84 -2.20
CA ASP A 3 14.22 10.68 -2.04
C ASP A 3 12.77 11.17 -2.13
N LEU A 4 12.32 11.46 -3.36
CA LEU A 4 11.01 12.01 -3.62
C LEU A 4 10.01 10.85 -3.49
N ILE A 5 9.20 10.90 -2.44
CA ILE A 5 8.08 9.98 -2.27
C ILE A 5 7.08 10.28 -3.39
N PRO A 6 6.78 9.33 -4.29
CA PRO A 6 5.80 9.58 -5.33
C PRO A 6 4.42 9.79 -4.69
N PRO A 7 3.61 10.75 -5.17
CA PRO A 7 2.28 11.05 -4.60
C PRO A 7 1.30 9.90 -4.78
N ARG A 8 1.51 9.06 -5.78
CA ARG A 8 0.77 7.83 -6.05
C ARG A 8 1.73 6.72 -6.42
N TYR A 9 1.49 5.52 -5.91
CA TYR A 9 2.34 4.37 -6.19
C TYR A 9 1.56 3.07 -6.04
N ALA A 10 1.69 2.15 -7.00
CA ALA A 10 1.05 0.84 -6.93
C ALA A 10 1.97 -0.30 -7.38
N VAL A 11 1.89 -1.42 -6.66
CA VAL A 11 2.47 -2.70 -7.05
C VAL A 11 1.70 -3.20 -8.27
N GLY A 12 2.37 -3.18 -9.42
CA GLY A 12 1.80 -3.56 -10.72
C GLY A 12 1.81 -2.44 -11.76
N ASP A 13 2.13 -1.20 -11.37
CA ASP A 13 2.41 -0.13 -12.33
C ASP A 13 3.72 -0.41 -13.09
N GLY A 14 3.80 0.04 -14.34
CA GLY A 14 5.01 -0.13 -15.17
C GLY A 14 6.25 0.56 -14.61
N ASP A 15 6.06 1.64 -13.84
CA ASP A 15 7.09 2.41 -13.16
C ASP A 15 7.33 1.92 -11.72
N PHE A 16 6.79 0.76 -11.34
CA PHE A 16 7.03 0.17 -10.03
C PHE A 16 8.50 -0.27 -9.90
N ASP A 17 9.14 0.21 -8.85
CA ASP A 17 10.50 -0.10 -8.43
C ASP A 17 10.42 -0.85 -7.09
N PRO A 18 10.78 -2.15 -7.05
CA PRO A 18 10.69 -2.95 -5.82
C PRO A 18 11.63 -2.46 -4.71
N GLU A 19 12.73 -1.76 -5.02
CA GLU A 19 13.62 -1.17 -4.01
C GLU A 19 12.96 0.04 -3.35
N LEU A 20 12.36 0.90 -4.16
CA LEU A 20 11.57 2.03 -3.65
C LEU A 20 10.36 1.51 -2.86
N GLY A 21 9.61 0.54 -3.38
CA GLY A 21 8.38 0.02 -2.74
C GLY A 21 8.57 -0.60 -1.35
N ARG A 22 9.79 -0.95 -0.93
CA ARG A 22 10.10 -1.49 0.41
C ARG A 22 10.37 -0.43 1.48
N ARG A 23 10.62 0.81 1.06
CA ARG A 23 11.05 1.92 1.92
C ARG A 23 9.90 2.72 2.54
N PRO A 24 8.77 2.97 1.86
CA PRO A 24 7.63 3.68 2.41
C PRO A 24 7.11 3.07 3.72
N ILE A 25 6.82 3.95 4.66
CA ILE A 25 5.96 3.72 5.82
C ILE A 25 4.68 4.50 5.52
N ILE A 26 3.59 3.78 5.35
CA ILE A 26 2.32 4.34 4.90
C ILE A 26 1.36 4.34 6.09
N SER A 27 0.73 5.47 6.34
CA SER A 27 -0.25 5.64 7.41
C SER A 27 -1.55 6.20 6.85
N LEU A 28 -2.68 5.78 7.41
CA LEU A 28 -4.00 6.31 7.09
C LEU A 28 -4.67 6.74 8.40
N ASP A 29 -5.07 8.01 8.48
CA ASP A 29 -5.65 8.62 9.68
C ASP A 29 -4.80 8.40 10.95
N GLY A 30 -3.47 8.42 10.77
CA GLY A 30 -2.49 8.23 11.85
C GLY A 30 -2.20 6.77 12.22
N ALA A 31 -2.92 5.81 11.65
CA ALA A 31 -2.62 4.38 11.82
C ALA A 31 -1.64 3.90 10.75
N VAL A 32 -0.50 3.35 11.17
CA VAL A 32 0.47 2.74 10.25
C VAL A 32 -0.14 1.46 9.67
N LEU A 33 -0.08 1.34 8.34
CA LEU A 33 -0.60 0.20 7.60
C LEU A 33 0.52 -0.74 7.17
N ASP A 34 0.27 -2.03 7.30
CA ASP A 34 1.09 -3.10 6.75
C ASP A 34 0.49 -3.64 5.43
N GLN A 35 1.30 -4.40 4.68
CA GLN A 35 0.88 -5.09 3.46
C GLN A 35 0.21 -4.20 2.41
N VAL A 36 0.61 -2.92 2.36
CA VAL A 36 0.11 -1.94 1.40
C VAL A 36 0.66 -2.28 0.01
N VAL A 37 -0.25 -2.29 -0.97
CA VAL A 37 0.06 -2.55 -2.38
C VAL A 37 -0.15 -1.35 -3.26
N ALA A 38 -0.95 -0.37 -2.84
CA ALA A 38 -1.04 0.90 -3.54
C ALA A 38 -1.42 2.03 -2.58
N TYR A 39 -1.05 3.25 -2.93
CA TYR A 39 -1.54 4.44 -2.25
C TYR A 39 -1.68 5.62 -3.22
N ASP A 40 -2.57 6.54 -2.87
CA ASP A 40 -2.75 7.85 -3.49
C ASP A 40 -2.92 8.88 -2.35
N ILE A 41 -1.90 9.72 -2.17
CA ILE A 41 -1.86 10.71 -1.08
C ILE A 41 -2.92 11.79 -1.30
N GLU A 42 -3.12 12.22 -2.55
CA GLU A 42 -4.03 13.31 -2.90
C GLU A 42 -5.49 12.87 -2.84
N ALA A 43 -5.78 11.65 -3.29
CA ALA A 43 -7.12 11.07 -3.21
C ALA A 43 -7.46 10.53 -1.81
N GLY A 44 -6.46 10.38 -0.94
CA GLY A 44 -6.64 9.82 0.39
C GLY A 44 -7.04 8.34 0.36
N VAL A 45 -6.45 7.57 -0.55
CA VAL A 45 -6.77 6.16 -0.75
C VAL A 45 -5.54 5.29 -0.53
N VAL A 46 -5.70 4.19 0.21
CA VAL A 46 -4.66 3.18 0.38
C VAL A 46 -5.27 1.80 0.12
N ALA A 47 -4.68 1.04 -0.78
CA ALA A 47 -5.04 -0.35 -1.03
C ALA A 47 -4.03 -1.28 -0.34
N LYS A 48 -4.51 -2.22 0.45
CA LYS A 48 -3.67 -3.27 1.06
C LYS A 48 -4.21 -4.66 0.76
N HIS A 49 -3.40 -5.69 0.98
CA HIS A 49 -3.91 -7.06 0.97
C HIS A 49 -4.94 -7.26 2.08
N GLY A 50 -6.03 -7.93 1.75
CA GLY A 50 -6.97 -8.46 2.73
C GLY A 50 -6.28 -9.54 3.54
N VAL A 51 -6.40 -9.47 4.86
CA VAL A 51 -5.83 -10.44 5.79
C VAL A 51 -6.92 -11.11 6.61
N ASP A 52 -6.70 -12.37 6.97
CA ASP A 52 -7.61 -13.10 7.83
C ASP A 52 -7.39 -12.77 9.33
N VAL A 53 -8.07 -13.51 10.21
CA VAL A 53 -7.97 -13.33 11.67
C VAL A 53 -6.58 -13.67 12.24
N HIS A 54 -5.74 -14.36 11.47
CA HIS A 54 -4.37 -14.69 11.80
C HIS A 54 -3.35 -13.71 11.20
N GLY A 55 -3.79 -12.77 10.37
CA GLY A 55 -2.93 -11.81 9.67
C GLY A 55 -2.37 -12.32 8.34
N GLU A 56 -2.84 -13.49 7.88
CA GLU A 56 -2.39 -14.10 6.63
C GLU A 56 -3.17 -13.54 5.44
N VAL A 57 -2.50 -13.37 4.30
CA VAL A 57 -3.11 -12.85 3.07
C VAL A 57 -4.23 -13.77 2.58
N VAL A 58 -5.42 -13.19 2.38
CA VAL A 58 -6.58 -13.90 1.84
C VAL A 58 -6.48 -13.99 0.32
N VAL A 59 -6.56 -15.21 -0.20
CA VAL A 59 -6.61 -15.49 -1.64
C VAL A 59 -8.01 -15.98 -2.00
N ASP A 60 -8.67 -15.30 -2.93
CA ASP A 60 -9.91 -15.75 -3.56
C ASP A 60 -9.56 -16.92 -4.49
N ARG A 61 -9.94 -18.14 -4.10
CA ARG A 61 -9.63 -19.36 -4.86
C ARG A 61 -10.51 -19.55 -6.09
N GLU A 62 -11.64 -18.86 -6.18
CA GLU A 62 -12.49 -18.92 -7.37
C GLU A 62 -11.94 -18.03 -8.48
N ARG A 63 -11.31 -16.91 -8.11
CA ARG A 63 -10.67 -15.98 -9.04
C ARG A 63 -9.16 -16.17 -9.19
N GLU A 64 -8.54 -16.97 -8.33
CA GLU A 64 -7.07 -17.11 -8.22
C GLU A 64 -6.37 -15.76 -7.99
N GLU A 65 -7.02 -14.86 -7.23
CA GLU A 65 -6.55 -13.50 -6.98
C GLU A 65 -6.36 -13.22 -5.48
N ILE A 66 -5.38 -12.37 -5.16
CA ILE A 66 -5.22 -11.86 -3.80
C ILE A 66 -6.31 -10.82 -3.54
N VAL A 67 -7.06 -10.99 -2.45
CA VAL A 67 -8.07 -10.01 -2.04
C VAL A 67 -7.38 -8.70 -1.66
N LYS A 68 -7.88 -7.59 -2.19
CA LYS A 68 -7.42 -6.24 -1.86
C LYS A 68 -8.53 -5.48 -1.15
N VAL A 69 -8.15 -4.63 -0.20
CA VAL A 69 -9.06 -3.76 0.54
C VAL A 69 -8.64 -2.33 0.30
N ASP A 70 -9.54 -1.55 -0.28
CA ASP A 70 -9.37 -0.10 -0.42
C ASP A 70 -9.84 0.59 0.85
N MET A 71 -8.97 1.43 1.39
CA MET A 71 -9.19 2.21 2.59
C MET A 71 -9.14 3.69 2.22
N HIS A 72 -10.06 4.47 2.78
CA HIS A 72 -10.17 5.91 2.53
C HIS A 72 -9.91 6.69 3.81
N GLY A 73 -9.20 7.81 3.69
CA GLY A 73 -8.83 8.66 4.82
C GLY A 73 -7.67 9.60 4.51
N THR A 74 -7.06 10.15 5.55
CA THR A 74 -5.88 11.00 5.41
C THR A 74 -4.63 10.15 5.24
N ALA A 75 -4.19 9.97 3.99
CA ALA A 75 -3.00 9.18 3.67
C ALA A 75 -1.72 10.00 3.91
N THR A 76 -0.75 9.42 4.61
CA THR A 76 0.57 10.01 4.84
C THR A 76 1.64 8.97 4.57
N VAL A 77 2.70 9.36 3.87
CA VAL A 77 3.80 8.47 3.51
C VAL A 77 5.12 9.09 3.93
N THR A 78 5.94 8.31 4.63
CA THR A 78 7.33 8.67 4.98
C THR A 78 8.26 7.56 4.51
N LEU A 79 9.57 7.83 4.39
CA LEU A 79 10.54 6.79 4.05
C LEU A 79 11.22 6.30 5.32
N LYS A 80 11.52 5.00 5.35
CA LYS A 80 12.45 4.46 6.35
C LYS A 80 13.77 5.23 6.27
N PRO A 81 14.34 5.62 7.42
CA PRO A 81 15.64 6.28 7.49
C PRO A 81 16.77 5.40 6.97
#